data_AF-Q47YL0-F1
#
_entry.id   AF-Q47YL0-F1
#
_cell.length_a   1.000
_cell.length_b   1.000
_cell.length_c   1.000
_cell.angle_alpha   90.00
_cell.angle_beta   90.00
_cell.angle_gamma   90.00
#
_symmetry.space_group_name_H-M   'P 1'
#
loop_
_entity.id
_entity.type
_entity.pdbx_description
1 polymer ?
#
loop_
_entity_poly.entity_id
_entity_poly.type
_entity_poly.pdbx_seq_one_letter_code
_entity_poly.pdbx_strand_id
1 'polypeptide(L)'
;MFNFIIHSTKALLTGLWILAILGLASINPLPVEYQLYLLPLAGIVLLAHLLEYFAMKAKVKTKSNTEISFVQTMLWGFGHWLPLLNKSIEK
;
A
#
# COMPACT_ATOMS: atom_id res chain seq x y z
N MET A 1 -2.57 15.07 -12.35
CA MET A 1 -3.62 14.32 -11.60
C MET A 1 -3.11 13.01 -11.03
N PHE A 2 -2.49 12.14 -11.83
CA PHE A 2 -2.01 10.81 -11.39
C PHE A 2 -1.03 10.84 -10.19
N ASN A 3 -0.02 11.71 -10.21
CA ASN A 3 0.92 11.84 -9.08
C ASN A 3 0.25 12.32 -7.79
N PHE A 4 -0.78 13.16 -7.89
CA PHE A 4 -1.55 13.63 -6.74
C PHE A 4 -2.34 12.49 -6.11
N ILE A 5 -3.00 11.65 -6.92
CA ILE A 5 -3.71 10.45 -6.44
C ILE A 5 -2.74 9.53 -5.70
N ILE A 6 -1.57 9.25 -6.28
CA ILE A 6 -0.55 8.40 -5.63
C ILE A 6 -0.10 8.98 -4.28
N HIS A 7 0.18 10.28 -4.22
CA HIS A 7 0.62 10.92 -2.97
C HIS A 7 -0.48 10.91 -1.91
N SER A 8 -1.71 11.27 -2.29
CA SER A 8 -2.85 11.26 -1.37
C SER A 8 -3.16 9.86 -0.85
N THR A 9 -3.11 8.83 -1.71
CA THR A 9 -3.29 7.44 -1.28
C THR A 9 -2.17 6.99 -0.33
N LYS A 10 -0.91 7.38 -0.57
CA LYS A 10 0.19 7.10 0.37
C LYS A 10 -0.03 7.79 1.72
N ALA A 11 -0.49 9.04 1.72
CA ALA A 11 -0.81 9.74 2.97
C ALA A 11 -1.92 9.00 3.75
N LEU A 12 -2.98 8.56 3.08
CA LEU A 12 -4.06 7.78 3.68
C LEU A 12 -3.60 6.42 4.21
N LEU A 13 -2.79 5.68 3.45
CA LEU A 13 -2.18 4.42 3.88
C LEU A 13 -1.31 4.63 5.12
N THR A 14 -0.51 5.70 5.16
CA THR A 14 0.31 6.06 6.33
C THR A 14 -0.58 6.28 7.55
N GLY A 15 -1.66 7.06 7.40
CA GLY A 15 -2.64 7.26 8.46
C GLY A 15 -3.26 5.94 8.95
N LEU A 16 -3.65 5.07 8.03
CA LEU A 16 -4.19 3.74 8.34
C LEU A 16 -3.18 2.89 9.13
N TRP A 17 -1.92 2.83 8.70
CA TRP A 17 -0.88 2.07 9.38
C TRP A 17 -0.61 2.60 10.78
N ILE A 18 -0.50 3.92 10.94
CA ILE A 18 -0.33 4.56 12.25
C ILE A 18 -1.51 4.21 13.16
N LEU A 19 -2.75 4.36 12.68
CA LEU A 19 -3.95 4.02 13.45
C LEU A 19 -4.02 2.53 13.80
N ALA A 20 -3.60 1.64 12.91
CA ALA A 20 -3.57 0.20 13.18
C ALA A 20 -2.53 -0.15 14.26
N ILE A 21 -1.32 0.43 14.19
CA ILE A 21 -0.26 0.24 15.20
C ILE A 21 -0.71 0.80 16.56
N LEU A 22 -1.30 1.99 16.56
CA LEU A 22 -1.90 2.61 17.75
C LEU A 22 -3.01 1.74 18.35
N GLY A 23 -3.88 1.18 17.51
CA GLY A 23 -4.92 0.24 17.91
C GLY A 23 -4.37 -1.04 18.55
N LEU A 24 -3.27 -1.60 18.02
CA LEU A 24 -2.58 -2.75 18.61
C LEU A 24 -1.94 -2.42 19.97
N ALA A 25 -1.43 -1.19 20.13
CA ALA A 25 -0.90 -0.69 21.39
C ALA A 25 -2.00 -0.30 22.40
N SER A 26 -3.30 -0.43 22.03
CA SER A 26 -4.44 0.05 22.81
C SER A 26 -4.41 1.56 23.12
N ILE A 27 -3.67 2.34 22.32
CA ILE A 27 -3.58 3.79 22.40
C ILE A 27 -4.32 4.34 21.17
N ASN A 28 -5.65 4.37 21.20
CA ASN A 28 -6.43 4.78 20.02
C ASN A 28 -7.21 6.08 20.28
N PRO A 29 -7.05 7.13 19.46
CA PRO A 29 -7.90 8.32 19.54
C PRO A 29 -9.33 8.09 19.02
N LEU A 30 -9.61 6.95 18.39
CA LEU A 30 -10.92 6.64 17.81
C LEU A 30 -11.90 6.07 18.84
N PRO A 31 -13.21 6.36 18.69
CA PRO A 31 -14.25 5.70 19.45
C PRO A 31 -14.21 4.17 19.32
N VAL A 32 -14.60 3.46 20.39
CA VAL A 32 -14.57 1.99 20.49
C VAL A 32 -15.30 1.30 19.33
N GLU A 33 -16.41 1.88 18.89
CA GLU A 33 -17.21 1.38 17.76
C GLU A 33 -16.43 1.31 16.45
N TYR A 34 -15.49 2.22 16.20
CA TYR A 34 -14.65 2.23 15.00
C TYR A 34 -13.35 1.43 15.19
N GLN A 35 -12.86 1.29 16.42
CA GLN A 35 -11.63 0.57 16.73
C GLN A 35 -11.69 -0.90 16.33
N LEU A 36 -12.87 -1.54 16.44
CA LEU A 36 -13.06 -2.94 16.05
C LEU A 36 -12.89 -3.19 14.54
N TYR A 37 -13.15 -2.18 13.70
CA TYR A 37 -13.07 -2.30 12.24
C TYR A 37 -11.69 -1.96 11.67
N LEU A 38 -10.86 -1.25 12.45
CA LEU A 38 -9.55 -0.76 12.02
C LEU A 38 -8.59 -1.90 11.64
N LEU A 39 -8.48 -2.92 12.49
CA LEU A 39 -7.57 -4.03 12.26
C LEU A 39 -8.02 -4.94 11.11
N PRO A 40 -9.31 -5.34 11.00
CA PRO A 40 -9.82 -6.01 9.81
C PRO A 40 -9.57 -5.22 8.51
N LEU A 41 -9.79 -3.89 8.52
CA LEU A 41 -9.55 -3.05 7.36
C LEU A 41 -8.07 -3.07 6.95
N ALA A 42 -7.15 -2.87 7.89
CA ALA A 42 -5.71 -2.96 7.64
C ALA A 42 -5.31 -4.34 7.10
N GLY A 43 -5.90 -5.41 7.63
CA GLY A 43 -5.71 -6.77 7.16
C GLY A 43 -6.17 -6.98 5.70
N ILE A 44 -7.37 -6.49 5.35
CA ILE A 44 -7.89 -6.54 3.97
C ILE A 44 -6.96 -5.78 3.01
N VAL A 45 -6.48 -4.60 3.41
CA VAL A 45 -5.54 -3.82 2.60
C VAL A 45 -4.23 -4.58 2.39
N LEU A 46 -3.67 -5.22 3.43
CA LEU A 46 -2.50 -6.08 3.29
C LEU A 46 -2.73 -7.26 2.35
N LEU A 47 -3.90 -7.92 2.42
CA LEU A 47 -4.25 -9.01 1.52
C LEU A 47 -4.36 -8.53 0.06
N ALA A 48 -4.96 -7.37 -0.16
CA ALA A 48 -5.01 -6.76 -1.48
C ALA A 48 -3.60 -6.48 -2.03
N HIS A 49 -2.73 -5.89 -1.21
CA HIS A 49 -1.34 -5.65 -1.57
C HIS A 49 -0.56 -6.95 -1.84
N LEU A 50 -0.86 -8.02 -1.10
CA LEU A 50 -0.27 -9.34 -1.34
C LEU A 50 -0.64 -9.88 -2.72
N LEU A 51 -1.92 -9.81 -3.08
CA LEU A 51 -2.40 -10.18 -4.41
C LEU A 51 -1.75 -9.31 -5.49
N GLU A 52 -1.65 -8.00 -5.26
CA GLU A 52 -0.94 -7.09 -6.17
C GLU A 52 0.53 -7.48 -6.37
N TYR A 53 1.25 -7.80 -5.30
CA TYR A 53 2.65 -8.21 -5.40
C TYR A 53 2.81 -9.42 -6.33
N PHE A 54 2.00 -10.46 -6.14
CA PHE A 54 2.06 -11.64 -7.01
C PHE A 54 1.68 -11.33 -8.46
N ALA A 55 0.61 -10.56 -8.67
CA ALA A 55 0.17 -10.16 -10.00
C ALA A 55 1.23 -9.33 -10.75
N MET A 56 1.95 -8.46 -10.02
CA MET A 56 2.85 -7.49 -10.63
C MET A 56 4.30 -7.93 -10.69
N LYS A 57 4.74 -8.89 -9.86
CA LYS A 57 6.13 -9.38 -9.83
C LYS A 57 6.64 -9.81 -11.20
N ALA A 58 5.84 -10.56 -11.96
CA ALA A 58 6.22 -10.97 -13.32
C ALA A 58 6.19 -9.79 -14.30
N LYS A 59 5.14 -8.96 -14.24
CA LYS A 59 4.89 -7.87 -15.21
C LYS A 59 5.87 -6.70 -15.09
N VAL A 60 6.28 -6.36 -13.88
CA VAL A 60 7.27 -5.28 -13.62
C VAL A 60 8.66 -5.74 -14.02
N LYS A 61 9.03 -6.98 -13.68
CA LYS A 61 10.33 -7.56 -14.04
C LYS A 61 10.54 -7.60 -15.55
N THR A 62 9.51 -8.00 -16.32
CA THR A 62 9.61 -8.05 -17.79
C THR A 62 9.65 -6.67 -18.44
N LYS A 63 8.95 -5.67 -17.92
CA LYS A 63 8.87 -4.34 -18.53
C LYS A 63 9.97 -3.37 -18.12
N SER A 64 10.45 -3.44 -16.87
CA SER A 64 11.34 -2.43 -16.29
C SER A 64 12.70 -2.97 -15.87
N ASN A 65 12.95 -4.28 -16.02
CA ASN A 65 14.12 -5.00 -15.49
C ASN A 65 14.44 -4.66 -14.02
N THR A 66 13.44 -4.16 -13.28
CA THR A 66 13.55 -3.69 -11.92
C THR A 66 12.81 -4.68 -11.02
N GLU A 67 13.43 -5.06 -9.91
CA GLU A 67 12.80 -5.92 -8.92
C GLU A 67 11.81 -5.12 -8.08
N ILE A 68 10.60 -5.67 -7.93
CA ILE A 68 9.58 -5.08 -7.06
C ILE A 68 9.88 -5.48 -5.61
N SER A 69 9.97 -4.51 -4.70
CA SER A 69 10.24 -4.81 -3.30
C SER A 69 8.95 -5.28 -2.62
N PHE A 70 8.98 -6.48 -2.04
CA PHE A 70 7.85 -7.05 -1.31
C PHE A 70 7.33 -6.10 -0.22
N VAL A 71 8.23 -5.60 0.63
CA VAL A 71 7.86 -4.72 1.75
C VAL A 71 7.27 -3.40 1.24
N GLN A 72 7.84 -2.82 0.18
CA GLN A 72 7.31 -1.59 -0.40
C GLN A 72 5.92 -1.81 -1.02
N THR A 73 5.68 -2.96 -1.65
CA THR A 73 4.33 -3.29 -2.13
C THR A 73 3.36 -3.55 -0.97
N MET A 74 3.79 -4.18 0.13
CA MET A 74 2.92 -4.36 1.30
C MET A 74 2.53 -3.03 1.96
N LEU A 75 3.43 -2.05 1.97
CA LEU A 75 3.16 -0.74 2.57
C LEU A 75 2.37 0.19 1.64
N TRP A 76 2.64 0.14 0.33
CA TRP A 76 2.19 1.16 -0.62
C TRP A 76 1.40 0.63 -1.81
N GLY A 77 1.29 -0.68 -2.01
CA GLY A 77 0.59 -1.31 -3.13
C GLY A 77 1.00 -0.72 -4.48
N PHE A 78 0.00 -0.33 -5.27
CA PHE A 78 0.17 0.32 -6.56
C PHE A 78 0.97 1.62 -6.49
N GLY A 79 0.96 2.32 -5.37
CA GLY A 79 1.78 3.51 -5.16
C GLY A 79 3.29 3.24 -5.23
N HIS A 80 3.73 1.99 -5.10
CA HIS A 80 5.13 1.59 -5.28
C HIS A 80 5.46 1.25 -6.73
N TRP A 81 4.71 0.35 -7.36
CA TRP A 81 5.10 -0.24 -8.65
C TRP A 81 4.59 0.50 -9.88
N LEU A 82 3.49 1.24 -9.75
CA LEU A 82 2.90 1.97 -10.87
C LEU A 82 3.85 3.06 -11.44
N PRO A 83 4.59 3.83 -10.60
CA PRO A 83 5.62 4.74 -11.10
C PRO A 83 6.80 4.03 -11.80
N LEU A 84 7.15 2.81 -11.38
CA LEU A 84 8.24 2.05 -12.00
C LEU A 84 7.89 1.67 -13.43
N LEU A 85 6.64 1.27 -13.67
CA LEU A 85 6.13 0.96 -15.01
C LEU A 85 6.01 2.21 -15.89
N ASN A 86 5.63 3.37 -15.33
CA ASN A 86 5.56 4.58 -16.13
C ASN A 86 6.96 5.01 -16.61
N LYS A 87 7.96 4.96 -15.72
CA LYS A 87 9.35 5.28 -16.07
C LYS A 87 9.95 4.32 -17.10
N SER A 88 9.49 3.07 -17.18
CA SER A 88 9.96 2.13 -18.20
C SER A 88 9.32 2.34 -19.58
N ILE A 89 8.20 3.06 -19.66
CA ILE A 89 7.53 3.38 -20.94
C ILE A 89 8.15 4.62 -21.60
N GLU A 90 8.72 5.53 -20.82
CA GLU A 90 9.39 6.75 -21.30
C GLU A 90 10.86 6.54 -21.73
N LYS A 91 11.42 5.33 -21.56
CA LYS A 91 12.76 4.94 -22.03
C LYS A 91 12.66 4.11 -23.31
#